data_AF-M1B688-F1
#
_entry.id   AF-M1B688-F1
#
_cell.length_a   1.000
_cell.length_b   1.000
_cell.length_c   1.000
_cell.angle_alpha   90.00
_cell.angle_beta   90.00
_cell.angle_gamma   90.00
#
_symmetry.space_group_name_H-M   'P 1'
#
loop_
_entity.id
_entity.type
_entity.pdbx_description
1 polymer ?
#
loop_
_entity_poly.entity_id
_entity_poly.type
_entity_poly.pdbx_seq_one_letter_code
_entity_poly.pdbx_strand_id
1 'polypeptide(L)'
;MCRQSISADTVNVLLGIYSAITSHAQQLKSEKVVQVELQKACSILEIPEPPLVFFENESYQNYLNFLHGLLVSNPSFVEEKNIEPELVGVCEEILRVYLECAGLNSVKKKPDDKAIYQWNLPLGSAKKEELVARTPLVLSVLRILCSWQTDSFRKYISQLFPLMIDLVRSEHSSGEVQIELSHFFQSCIGPIIMKL
;
A
#
# COMPACT_ATOMS: atom_id res chain seq x y z
N MET A 1 -9.75 0.64 -34.35
CA MET A 1 -10.82 0.76 -33.34
C MET A 1 -10.64 2.10 -32.65
N CYS A 2 -11.65 2.99 -32.70
CA CYS A 2 -11.55 4.31 -32.09
C CYS A 2 -11.48 4.17 -30.57
N ARG A 3 -10.33 4.51 -29.97
CA ARG A 3 -10.28 4.82 -28.53
C ARG A 3 -11.12 6.08 -28.34
N GLN A 4 -12.35 5.93 -27.87
CA GLN A 4 -13.08 7.07 -27.34
C GLN A 4 -12.28 7.55 -26.12
N SER A 5 -11.68 8.73 -26.23
CA SER A 5 -10.98 9.36 -25.11
C SER A 5 -12.01 9.68 -24.03
N ILE A 6 -11.89 9.02 -22.88
CA ILE A 6 -12.67 9.35 -21.69
C ILE A 6 -12.39 10.82 -21.34
N SER A 7 -13.42 11.63 -21.10
CA SER A 7 -13.23 13.04 -20.78
C SER A 7 -12.48 13.20 -19.44
N ALA A 8 -11.70 14.29 -19.32
CA ALA A 8 -11.01 14.64 -18.09
C ALA A 8 -11.96 14.67 -16.87
N ASP A 9 -13.17 15.20 -17.04
CA ASP A 9 -14.19 15.25 -16.00
C ASP A 9 -14.63 13.85 -15.53
N THR A 10 -14.80 12.92 -16.47
CA THR A 10 -15.16 11.54 -16.12
C THR A 10 -14.04 10.86 -15.34
N VAL A 11 -12.78 11.07 -15.76
CA VAL A 11 -11.61 10.55 -15.02
C VAL A 11 -11.57 11.13 -13.60
N ASN A 12 -11.86 12.42 -13.43
CA ASN A 12 -11.87 13.07 -12.12
C ASN A 12 -12.95 12.54 -11.18
N VAL A 13 -14.15 12.31 -11.71
CA VAL A 13 -15.24 11.70 -10.95
C VAL A 13 -14.85 10.29 -10.50
N LEU A 14 -14.31 9.48 -11.42
CA LEU A 14 -13.86 8.12 -11.10
C LEU A 14 -12.73 8.12 -10.05
N LEU A 15 -11.77 9.03 -10.18
CA LEU A 15 -10.68 9.20 -9.21
C LEU A 15 -11.22 9.51 -7.81
N GLY A 16 -12.17 10.45 -7.72
CA GLY A 16 -12.84 10.78 -6.46
C GLY A 16 -13.60 9.60 -5.86
N ILE A 17 -14.26 8.79 -6.70
CA ILE A 17 -14.96 7.57 -6.26
C ILE A 17 -13.97 6.55 -5.68
N TYR A 18 -12.89 6.23 -6.40
CA TYR A 18 -11.89 5.28 -5.90
C TYR A 18 -11.23 5.76 -4.61
N SER A 19 -10.84 7.04 -4.56
CA SER A 19 -10.26 7.65 -3.37
C SER A 19 -11.21 7.57 -2.17
N ALA A 20 -12.48 7.93 -2.35
CA ALA A 20 -13.49 7.88 -1.31
C ALA A 20 -13.75 6.45 -0.83
N ILE A 21 -13.95 5.49 -1.73
CA ILE A 21 -14.17 4.09 -1.37
C ILE A 21 -13.01 3.55 -0.55
N THR A 22 -11.78 3.77 -1.00
CA THR A 22 -10.57 3.32 -0.28
C THR A 22 -10.45 3.98 1.09
N SER A 23 -10.67 5.29 1.18
CA SER A 23 -10.64 6.00 2.47
C SER A 23 -11.70 5.48 3.45
N HIS A 24 -12.94 5.25 2.98
CA HIS A 24 -14.00 4.68 3.81
C HIS A 24 -13.73 3.23 4.21
N ALA A 25 -13.15 2.42 3.32
CA ALA A 25 -12.77 1.04 3.64
C ALA A 25 -11.67 1.00 4.73
N GLN A 26 -10.66 1.88 4.62
CA GLN A 26 -9.63 2.03 5.64
C GLN A 26 -10.21 2.52 6.97
N GLN A 27 -11.10 3.53 6.93
CA GLN A 27 -11.76 4.03 8.14
C GLN A 27 -12.52 2.90 8.84
N LEU A 28 -13.34 2.15 8.11
CA LEU A 28 -14.10 1.00 8.62
C LEU A 28 -13.17 -0.06 9.26
N LYS A 29 -12.02 -0.33 8.65
CA LYS A 29 -11.01 -1.26 9.17
C LYS A 29 -10.23 -0.70 10.37
N SER A 30 -10.19 0.60 10.57
CA SER A 30 -9.50 1.23 11.71
C SER A 30 -10.40 1.46 12.92
N GLU A 31 -11.71 1.57 12.70
CA GLU A 31 -12.68 1.98 13.71
C GLU A 31 -13.11 0.81 14.60
N LYS A 32 -12.45 0.68 15.76
CA LYS A 32 -12.67 -0.42 16.71
C LYS A 32 -14.10 -0.50 17.24
N VAL A 33 -14.77 0.64 17.43
CA VAL A 33 -16.15 0.66 17.94
C VAL A 33 -17.08 -0.02 16.94
N VAL A 34 -17.00 0.37 15.68
CA VAL A 34 -17.79 -0.21 14.59
C VAL A 34 -17.49 -1.70 14.42
N GLN A 35 -16.22 -2.12 14.53
CA GLN A 35 -15.87 -3.55 14.45
C GLN A 35 -16.49 -4.38 15.56
N VAL A 36 -16.44 -3.89 16.80
CA VAL A 36 -17.04 -4.60 17.94
C VAL A 36 -18.56 -4.66 17.80
N GLU A 37 -19.20 -3.60 17.32
CA GLU A 37 -20.65 -3.61 17.06
C GLU A 37 -21.03 -4.56 15.92
N LEU A 38 -20.25 -4.57 14.84
CA LEU A 38 -20.44 -5.46 13.71
C LEU A 38 -20.27 -6.92 14.11
N GLN A 39 -19.22 -7.25 14.85
CA GLN A 39 -18.98 -8.59 15.38
C GLN A 39 -20.14 -9.04 16.28
N LYS A 40 -20.64 -8.16 17.16
CA LYS A 40 -21.80 -8.45 18.01
C LYS A 40 -23.05 -8.70 17.17
N ALA A 41 -23.33 -7.86 16.17
CA ALA A 41 -24.47 -8.02 15.29
C ALA A 41 -24.39 -9.34 14.50
N CYS A 42 -23.22 -9.66 13.93
CA CYS A 42 -22.98 -10.93 13.24
C CYS A 42 -23.20 -12.13 14.16
N SER A 43 -22.70 -12.06 15.40
CA SER A 43 -22.87 -13.11 16.40
C SER A 43 -24.35 -13.33 16.78
N ILE A 44 -25.12 -12.24 16.96
CA ILE A 44 -26.56 -12.29 17.27
C ILE A 44 -27.37 -12.88 16.10
N LEU A 45 -26.98 -12.54 14.88
CA LEU A 45 -27.67 -12.99 13.66
C LEU A 45 -27.18 -14.35 13.15
N GLU A 46 -26.19 -14.96 13.80
CA GLU A 46 -25.54 -16.21 13.38
C GLU A 46 -25.00 -16.15 11.94
N ILE A 47 -24.54 -14.97 11.50
CA ILE A 47 -23.93 -14.77 10.17
C ILE A 47 -22.42 -14.64 10.28
N PRO A 48 -21.65 -15.06 9.25
CA PRO A 48 -20.20 -14.86 9.25
C PRO A 48 -19.87 -13.36 9.27
N GLU A 49 -18.77 -13.02 9.95
CA GLU A 49 -18.24 -11.65 9.93
C GLU A 49 -17.79 -11.30 8.50
N PRO A 50 -18.10 -10.08 8.01
CA PRO A 50 -17.66 -9.67 6.69
C PRO A 50 -16.13 -9.53 6.65
N PRO A 51 -15.46 -9.92 5.54
CA PRO A 51 -14.01 -9.92 5.45
C PRO A 51 -13.45 -8.50 5.22
N LEU A 52 -13.44 -7.67 6.27
CA LEU A 52 -13.09 -6.24 6.19
C LEU A 52 -11.69 -5.99 5.61
N VAL A 53 -10.70 -6.80 5.99
CA VAL A 53 -9.32 -6.67 5.46
C VAL A 53 -9.29 -6.94 3.95
N PHE A 54 -10.07 -7.91 3.48
CA PHE A 54 -10.15 -8.20 2.04
C PHE A 54 -10.82 -7.05 1.30
N PHE A 55 -11.91 -6.50 1.84
CA PHE A 55 -12.59 -5.34 1.24
C PHE A 55 -11.69 -4.10 1.15
N GLU A 56 -10.93 -3.82 2.21
CA GLU A 56 -9.92 -2.76 2.21
C GLU A 56 -8.85 -3.00 1.14
N ASN A 57 -8.30 -4.22 1.08
CA ASN A 57 -7.26 -4.57 0.11
C ASN A 57 -7.74 -4.46 -1.34
N GLU A 58 -8.95 -4.95 -1.64
CA GLU A 58 -9.54 -4.83 -2.98
C GLU A 58 -9.79 -3.38 -3.37
N SER A 59 -10.22 -2.54 -2.42
CA SER A 59 -10.43 -1.11 -2.65
C SER A 59 -9.10 -0.43 -3.03
N TYR A 60 -8.03 -0.69 -2.28
CA TYR A 60 -6.69 -0.22 -2.59
C TYR A 60 -6.17 -0.76 -3.94
N GLN A 61 -6.34 -2.05 -4.20
CA GLN A 61 -5.87 -2.67 -5.45
C GLN A 61 -6.57 -2.06 -6.66
N ASN A 62 -7.88 -1.83 -6.58
CA ASN A 62 -8.64 -1.20 -7.64
C ASN A 62 -8.19 0.25 -7.88
N TYR A 63 -7.93 1.00 -6.80
CA TYR A 63 -7.43 2.36 -6.90
C TYR A 63 -6.02 2.41 -7.52
N LEU A 64 -5.11 1.54 -7.08
CA LEU A 64 -3.77 1.40 -7.67
C LEU A 64 -3.85 1.05 -9.16
N ASN A 65 -4.68 0.07 -9.53
CA ASN A 65 -4.86 -0.34 -10.92
C ASN A 65 -5.38 0.82 -11.78
N PHE A 66 -6.31 1.62 -11.25
CA PHE A 66 -6.84 2.78 -11.95
C PHE A 66 -5.76 3.85 -12.15
N LEU A 67 -5.05 4.24 -11.08
CA LEU A 67 -3.97 5.23 -11.13
C LEU A 67 -2.82 4.80 -12.06
N HIS A 68 -2.36 3.54 -11.93
CA HIS A 68 -1.31 2.99 -12.80
C HIS A 68 -1.77 2.91 -14.25
N GLY A 69 -3.02 2.48 -14.49
CA GLY A 69 -3.62 2.45 -15.82
C GLY A 69 -3.70 3.82 -16.47
N LEU A 70 -3.98 4.88 -15.71
CA LEU A 70 -3.96 6.26 -16.19
C LEU A 70 -2.55 6.71 -16.60
N LEU A 71 -1.53 6.41 -15.78
CA LEU A 71 -0.14 6.74 -16.08
C LEU A 71 0.35 6.09 -17.37
N VAL A 72 0.04 4.80 -17.57
CA VAL A 72 0.47 4.05 -18.75
C VAL A 72 -0.32 4.46 -20.01
N SER A 73 -1.61 4.77 -19.86
CA SER A 73 -2.51 4.93 -21.02
C SER A 73 -2.67 6.35 -21.52
N ASN A 74 -2.44 7.38 -20.68
CA ASN A 74 -2.77 8.77 -21.00
C ASN A 74 -1.67 9.77 -20.54
N PRO A 75 -0.46 9.76 -21.13
CA PRO A 75 0.66 10.60 -20.69
C PRO A 75 0.33 12.10 -20.66
N SER A 76 -0.48 12.59 -21.61
CA SER A 76 -0.89 14.00 -21.67
C SER A 76 -1.77 14.44 -20.49
N PHE A 77 -2.53 13.52 -19.89
CA PHE A 77 -3.34 13.79 -18.70
C PHE A 77 -2.51 13.77 -17.41
N VAL A 78 -1.38 13.06 -17.43
CA VAL A 78 -0.43 12.97 -16.30
C VAL A 78 0.33 14.28 -16.12
N GLU A 79 0.65 15.00 -17.19
CA GLU A 79 1.35 16.29 -17.07
C GLU A 79 0.43 17.40 -16.54
N GLU A 80 -0.87 17.29 -16.79
CA GLU A 80 -1.88 18.26 -16.35
C GLU A 80 -2.36 18.01 -14.91
N LYS A 81 -2.11 16.81 -14.35
CA LYS A 81 -2.59 16.39 -13.02
C LYS A 81 -1.56 15.67 -12.18
N ASN A 82 -1.65 15.82 -10.85
CA ASN A 82 -0.77 15.18 -9.87
C ASN A 82 -0.99 13.66 -9.69
N ILE A 83 -1.13 12.89 -10.78
CA ILE A 83 -1.37 11.44 -10.74
C ILE A 83 -0.16 10.66 -10.22
N GLU A 84 1.07 11.06 -10.61
CA GLU A 84 2.30 10.45 -10.09
C GLU A 84 2.39 10.58 -8.55
N PRO A 85 2.31 11.81 -7.96
CA PRO A 85 2.27 11.97 -6.50
C PRO A 85 1.15 11.21 -5.82
N GLU A 86 -0.05 11.16 -6.43
CA GLU A 86 -1.20 10.45 -5.86
C GLU A 86 -0.96 8.93 -5.80
N LEU A 87 -0.44 8.33 -6.88
CA LEU A 87 -0.05 6.91 -6.86
C LEU A 87 1.01 6.64 -5.79
N VAL A 88 2.03 7.48 -5.70
CA VAL A 88 3.09 7.32 -4.69
C VAL A 88 2.51 7.42 -3.28
N GLY A 89 1.59 8.36 -3.03
CA GLY A 89 0.90 8.48 -1.75
C GLY A 89 0.09 7.23 -1.38
N VAL A 90 -0.64 6.65 -2.34
CA VAL A 90 -1.39 5.40 -2.12
C VAL A 90 -0.46 4.22 -1.86
N CYS A 91 0.63 4.09 -2.64
CA CYS A 91 1.67 3.08 -2.40
C CYS A 91 2.27 3.22 -1.00
N GLU A 92 2.59 4.45 -0.59
CA GLU A 92 3.15 4.74 0.73
C GLU A 92 2.20 4.32 1.86
N GLU A 93 0.91 4.63 1.74
CA GLU A 93 -0.10 4.29 2.73
C GLU A 93 -0.26 2.78 2.89
N ILE A 94 -0.33 2.04 1.78
CA ILE A 94 -0.39 0.57 1.78
C ILE A 94 0.81 -0.03 2.51
N LEU A 95 2.02 0.48 2.23
CA LEU A 95 3.24 0.03 2.86
C LEU A 95 3.23 0.30 4.37
N ARG A 96 2.76 1.49 4.79
CA ARG A 96 2.59 1.82 6.21
C ARG A 96 1.63 0.87 6.91
N VAL A 97 0.45 0.65 6.34
CA VAL A 97 -0.56 -0.26 6.92
C VAL A 97 0.00 -1.68 7.05
N TYR A 98 0.77 -2.16 6.07
CA TYR A 98 1.44 -3.46 6.17
C TYR A 98 2.48 -3.49 7.30
N LEU A 99 3.34 -2.47 7.39
CA LEU A 99 4.39 -2.37 8.42
C LEU A 99 3.81 -2.28 9.84
N GLU A 100 2.71 -1.56 10.02
CA GLU A 100 1.96 -1.53 11.27
C GLU A 100 1.44 -2.92 11.66
N CYS A 101 0.99 -3.71 10.68
CA CYS A 101 0.59 -5.11 10.92
C CYS A 101 1.78 -6.00 11.24
N ALA A 102 2.96 -5.72 10.68
CA ALA A 102 4.20 -6.45 10.93
C ALA A 102 4.89 -6.06 12.25
N GLY A 103 4.30 -5.17 13.05
CA GLY A 103 4.83 -4.75 14.34
C GLY A 103 5.93 -3.68 14.28
N LEU A 104 6.20 -3.14 13.08
CA LEU A 104 7.10 -2.01 12.87
C LEU A 104 6.30 -0.72 12.86
N ASN A 105 5.97 -0.25 14.08
CA ASN A 105 5.45 1.09 14.25
C ASN A 105 6.60 2.09 14.04
N SER A 106 6.69 2.69 12.86
CA SER A 106 7.44 3.93 12.64
C SER A 106 6.71 5.14 13.26
N VAL A 107 6.11 4.97 14.44
CA VAL A 107 5.60 6.11 15.21
C VAL A 107 6.81 6.77 15.87
N LYS A 108 7.32 7.81 15.21
CA LYS A 108 8.14 8.91 15.78
C LYS A 108 8.94 8.50 17.02
N LYS A 109 10.04 7.77 16.84
CA LYS A 109 11.07 7.72 17.90
C LYS A 109 11.55 9.16 18.10
N LYS A 110 11.18 9.79 19.22
CA LYS A 110 11.88 10.99 19.68
C LYS A 110 13.36 10.60 19.84
N PRO A 111 14.30 11.48 19.46
CA PRO A 111 15.73 11.16 19.46
C PRO A 111 16.32 10.83 20.85
N ASP A 112 15.54 10.96 21.93
CA ASP A 112 16.01 10.86 23.32
C ASP A 112 15.60 9.55 24.03
N ASP A 113 14.77 8.70 23.40
CA ASP A 113 14.44 7.41 24.01
C ASP A 113 15.51 6.37 23.66
N LYS A 114 16.30 6.05 24.69
CA LYS A 114 17.32 5.00 24.71
C LYS A 114 16.88 3.81 23.88
N ALA A 115 17.81 3.26 23.09
CA ALA A 115 17.62 2.06 22.30
C ALA A 115 17.19 0.87 23.17
N ILE A 116 15.89 0.80 23.46
CA ILE A 116 15.26 -0.39 24.01
C ILE A 116 15.39 -1.40 22.89
N TYR A 117 16.21 -2.42 23.13
CA TYR A 117 16.26 -3.63 22.31
C TYR A 117 14.81 -4.05 22.05
N GLN A 118 14.33 -3.82 20.83
CA GLN A 118 13.01 -4.26 20.40
C GLN A 118 13.11 -5.79 20.36
N TRP A 119 12.70 -6.43 21.45
CA TRP A 119 12.50 -7.87 21.47
C TRP A 119 11.39 -8.15 20.46
N ASN A 120 11.78 -8.62 19.28
CA ASN A 120 10.84 -9.02 18.22
C ASN A 120 10.15 -10.30 18.69
N LEU A 121 9.11 -10.15 19.51
CA LEU A 121 8.24 -11.25 19.85
C LEU A 121 7.56 -11.72 18.55
N PRO A 122 7.52 -13.03 18.26
CA PRO A 122 6.84 -13.52 17.07
C PRO A 122 5.40 -13.03 17.02
N LEU A 123 4.94 -12.66 15.82
CA LEU A 123 3.58 -12.20 15.62
C LEU A 123 2.57 -13.28 16.02
N GLY A 124 1.47 -12.85 16.66
CA GLY A 124 0.33 -13.72 16.96
C GLY A 124 -0.37 -14.20 15.68
N SER A 125 -1.11 -15.31 15.76
CA SER A 125 -1.79 -15.94 14.61
C SER A 125 -2.67 -14.97 13.82
N ALA A 126 -3.47 -14.16 14.51
CA ALA A 126 -4.35 -13.17 13.88
C ALA A 126 -3.57 -12.12 13.06
N LYS A 127 -2.39 -11.71 13.53
CA LYS A 127 -1.53 -10.77 12.79
C LYS A 127 -0.86 -11.42 11.61
N LYS A 128 -0.46 -12.68 11.74
CA LYS A 128 0.08 -13.47 10.61
C LYS A 128 -0.97 -13.65 9.52
N GLU A 129 -2.20 -13.97 9.88
CA GLU A 129 -3.31 -14.09 8.94
C GLU A 129 -3.61 -12.75 8.23
N GLU A 130 -3.63 -11.63 8.95
CA GLU A 130 -3.77 -10.30 8.35
C GLU A 130 -2.61 -10.00 7.37
N LEU A 131 -1.36 -10.34 7.72
CA LEU A 131 -0.21 -10.17 6.82
C LEU A 131 -0.29 -11.03 5.56
N VAL A 132 -0.76 -12.27 5.67
CA VAL A 132 -1.02 -13.13 4.50
C VAL A 132 -2.04 -12.46 3.59
N ALA A 133 -3.17 -11.99 4.14
CA ALA A 133 -4.21 -11.32 3.38
C ALA A 133 -3.71 -10.04 2.67
N ARG A 134 -2.78 -9.30 3.30
CA ARG A 134 -2.19 -8.06 2.75
C ARG A 134 -1.02 -8.28 1.79
N THR A 135 -0.44 -9.48 1.74
CA THR A 135 0.74 -9.76 0.92
C THR A 135 0.54 -9.43 -0.57
N PRO A 136 -0.59 -9.81 -1.23
CA PRO A 136 -0.79 -9.50 -2.64
C PRO A 136 -0.71 -8.01 -2.96
N LEU A 137 -1.23 -7.16 -2.06
CA LEU A 137 -1.25 -5.72 -2.25
C LEU A 137 0.15 -5.10 -2.15
N VAL A 138 0.99 -5.58 -1.23
CA VAL A 138 2.40 -5.15 -1.15
C VAL A 138 3.19 -5.58 -2.39
N LEU A 139 2.97 -6.80 -2.87
CA LEU A 139 3.60 -7.26 -4.11
C LEU A 139 3.18 -6.38 -5.31
N SER A 140 1.90 -6.01 -5.39
CA SER A 140 1.42 -5.05 -6.40
C SER A 140 2.12 -3.71 -6.32
N VAL A 141 2.30 -3.15 -5.11
CA VAL A 141 3.05 -1.88 -4.93
C VAL A 141 4.49 -2.02 -5.41
N LEU A 142 5.21 -3.05 -4.99
CA LEU A 142 6.60 -3.26 -5.39
C LEU A 142 6.75 -3.38 -6.91
N ARG A 143 5.85 -4.14 -7.55
CA ARG A 143 5.83 -4.31 -9.01
C ARG A 143 5.50 -3.02 -9.75
N ILE A 144 4.53 -2.26 -9.28
CA ILE A 144 4.18 -0.95 -9.83
C ILE A 144 5.40 -0.02 -9.78
N LEU A 145 6.05 0.09 -8.62
CA LEU A 145 7.23 0.94 -8.46
C LEU A 145 8.41 0.46 -9.34
N CYS A 146 8.60 -0.85 -9.49
CA CYS A 146 9.57 -1.44 -10.43
C CYS A 146 9.30 -1.12 -11.89
N SER A 147 8.03 -0.93 -12.27
CA SER A 147 7.65 -0.63 -13.65
C SER A 147 7.91 0.82 -14.05
N TRP A 148 8.22 1.69 -13.09
CA TRP A 148 8.48 3.10 -13.36
C TRP A 148 9.87 3.34 -13.95
N GLN A 149 9.98 4.36 -14.80
CA GLN A 149 11.29 4.80 -15.28
C GLN A 149 12.14 5.33 -14.11
N THR A 150 13.44 5.05 -14.16
CA THR A 150 14.38 5.35 -13.06
C THR A 150 14.34 6.82 -12.63
N ASP A 151 14.14 7.75 -13.57
CA ASP A 151 14.09 9.19 -13.28
C ASP A 151 12.80 9.62 -12.58
N SER A 152 11.64 9.02 -12.89
CA SER A 152 10.38 9.27 -12.16
C SER A 152 10.46 8.72 -10.74
N PHE A 153 10.96 7.49 -10.56
CA PHE A 153 11.10 6.89 -9.23
C PHE A 153 12.09 7.66 -8.34
N ARG A 154 13.19 8.17 -8.92
CA ARG A 154 14.22 8.92 -8.18
C ARG A 154 13.66 10.14 -7.44
N LYS A 155 12.60 10.77 -7.93
CA LYS A 155 11.94 11.91 -7.27
C LYS A 155 11.34 11.54 -5.90
N TYR A 156 10.92 10.29 -5.73
CA TYR A 156 10.19 9.81 -4.55
C TYR A 156 11.03 8.86 -3.68
N ILE A 157 12.29 8.64 -4.03
CA ILE A 157 13.15 7.67 -3.33
C ILE A 157 13.34 8.02 -1.85
N SER A 158 13.45 9.30 -1.50
CA SER A 158 13.60 9.73 -0.10
C SER A 158 12.39 9.40 0.76
N GLN A 159 11.20 9.37 0.16
CA GLN A 159 9.94 9.03 0.82
C GLN A 159 9.78 7.51 0.93
N LEU A 160 10.03 6.77 -0.15
CA LEU A 160 9.75 5.33 -0.24
C LEU A 160 10.85 4.45 0.34
N PHE A 161 12.11 4.86 0.23
CA PHE A 161 13.25 4.03 0.65
C PHE A 161 13.23 3.62 2.13
N PRO A 162 12.91 4.52 3.09
CA PRO A 162 12.78 4.13 4.50
C PRO A 162 11.77 2.99 4.71
N LEU A 163 10.64 3.01 3.99
CA LEU A 163 9.62 1.96 4.08
C LEU A 163 10.12 0.62 3.52
N MET A 164 10.94 0.65 2.46
CA MET A 164 11.57 -0.56 1.92
C MET A 164 12.55 -1.17 2.93
N ILE A 165 13.30 -0.33 3.65
CA ILE A 165 14.22 -0.79 4.70
C ILE A 165 13.44 -1.39 5.88
N ASP A 166 12.34 -0.76 6.29
CA ASP A 166 11.48 -1.30 7.34
C ASP A 166 10.84 -2.63 6.90
N LEU A 167 10.47 -2.76 5.62
CA LEU A 167 9.98 -4.02 5.07
C LEU A 167 11.03 -5.13 5.17
N VAL A 168 12.29 -4.87 4.80
CA VAL A 168 13.38 -5.87 4.94
C VAL A 168 13.54 -6.36 6.39
N ARG A 169 13.24 -5.50 7.37
CA ARG A 169 13.38 -5.81 8.80
C ARG A 169 12.13 -6.46 9.41
N SER A 170 11.03 -6.55 8.65
CA SER A 170 9.74 -7.02 9.13
C SER A 170 9.68 -8.55 9.22
N GLU A 171 8.88 -9.06 10.17
CA GLU A 171 8.41 -10.45 10.10
C GLU A 171 7.34 -10.53 9.00
N HIS A 172 7.57 -11.40 8.01
CA HIS A 172 6.60 -11.68 6.95
C HIS A 172 5.98 -13.06 7.15
N SER A 173 4.74 -13.21 6.70
CA SER A 173 4.08 -14.53 6.67
C SER A 173 4.28 -15.28 5.35
N SER A 174 4.83 -14.61 4.32
CA SER A 174 5.17 -15.18 3.01
C SER A 174 6.60 -14.81 2.62
N GLY A 175 7.34 -15.75 2.01
CA GLY A 175 8.66 -15.50 1.43
C GLY A 175 8.62 -14.65 0.15
N GLU A 176 7.44 -14.50 -0.47
CA GLU A 176 7.28 -13.75 -1.73
C GLU A 176 7.64 -12.27 -1.57
N VAL A 177 7.33 -11.68 -0.40
CA VAL A 177 7.64 -10.28 -0.12
C VAL A 177 9.15 -10.06 -0.16
N GLN A 178 9.94 -10.98 0.40
CA GLN A 178 11.40 -10.89 0.39
C GLN A 178 11.97 -11.07 -1.02
N ILE A 179 11.40 -11.99 -1.81
CA ILE A 179 11.81 -12.23 -3.20
C ILE A 179 11.56 -10.97 -4.05
N GLU A 180 10.35 -10.41 -3.96
CA GLU A 180 9.98 -9.20 -4.72
C GLU A 180 10.75 -7.97 -4.24
N LEU A 181 11.04 -7.85 -2.94
CA LEU A 181 11.92 -6.80 -2.42
C LEU A 181 13.34 -6.91 -2.97
N SER A 182 13.91 -8.12 -3.01
CA SER A 182 15.23 -8.35 -3.59
C SER A 182 15.28 -7.90 -5.05
N HIS A 183 14.26 -8.29 -5.83
CA HIS A 183 14.09 -7.82 -7.21
C HIS A 183 13.95 -6.29 -7.29
N PHE A 184 13.16 -5.67 -6.41
CA PHE A 184 12.99 -4.22 -6.34
C PHE A 184 14.32 -3.50 -6.08
N PHE A 185 15.12 -3.95 -5.12
CA PHE A 185 16.42 -3.33 -4.84
C PHE A 185 17.39 -3.46 -6.03
N GLN A 186 17.40 -4.61 -6.69
CA GLN A 186 18.25 -4.84 -7.86
C GLN A 186 17.83 -3.98 -9.06
N SER A 187 16.53 -3.86 -9.33
CA SER A 187 16.00 -3.21 -10.52
C SER A 187 15.82 -1.69 -10.35
N CYS A 188 15.47 -1.20 -9.16
CA CYS A 188 15.20 0.22 -8.92
C CYS A 188 16.37 0.95 -8.28
N ILE A 189 16.93 0.37 -7.21
CA ILE A 189 17.93 1.05 -6.37
C ILE A 189 19.34 0.85 -6.93
N GLY A 190 19.68 -0.36 -7.38
CA GLY A 190 20.97 -0.69 -7.97
C GLY A 190 21.40 0.30 -9.07
N PRO A 191 20.57 0.56 -10.09
CA PRO A 191 20.90 1.50 -11.16
C PRO A 191 21.06 2.95 -10.69
N ILE A 192 20.38 3.36 -9.62
CA ILE A 192 20.52 4.71 -9.06
C ILE A 192 21.88 4.84 -8.38
N ILE A 193 22.31 3.83 -7.61
CA ILE A 193 23.59 3.83 -6.92
C ILE A 193 24.75 3.75 -7.92
N MET A 194 24.65 2.92 -8.96
CA MET A 194 25.70 2.74 -9.96
C MET A 194 25.90 3.96 -10.89
N LYS A 195 24.98 4.93 -10.85
CA LYS A 195 25.05 6.20 -11.60
C LYS A 195 25.46 7.41 -10.73
N LEU A 196 25.69 7.20 -9.43
CA LEU A 196 26.30 8.18 -8.52
C LEU A 196 27.82 8.21 -8.70
#